data_AF-A0A3A8ZRG5-F1
#
_entry.id   AF-A0A3A8ZRG5-F1
#
_cell.length_a   1.000
_cell.length_b   1.000
_cell.length_c   1.000
_cell.angle_alpha   90.00
_cell.angle_beta   90.00
_cell.angle_gamma   90.00
#
_symmetry.space_group_name_H-M   'P 1'
#
loop_
_entity.id
_entity.type
_entity.pdbx_description
1 polymer ?
#
loop_
_entity_poly.entity_id
_entity_poly.type
_entity_poly.pdbx_seq_one_letter_code
_entity_poly.pdbx_strand_id
1 'polypeptide(L)'
;MDITGIAKSHHSKSTATGRPSSRKDWKLSDSLREKIIGYAREDAAQNVYMGNKFLALRKSEVAKVAPDRSALMGKLNQEMADMKEIREADERWLHLLFGEPYEAKFQSEGTGSAIHVYDGNGDEILTYTAGVGWHEKESKAETQVHGALKAAYYDAFRAARQEINSGMEIPGGFDARA
;
A
#
# COMPACT_ATOMS: atom_id res chain seq x y z
N MET A 1 47.86 -2.39 -28.88
CA MET A 1 46.52 -1.84 -29.12
C MET A 1 45.81 -1.84 -27.79
N ASP A 2 45.55 -0.63 -27.31
CA ASP A 2 45.32 -0.28 -25.92
C ASP A 2 43.93 -0.68 -25.43
N ILE A 3 43.89 -1.14 -24.18
CA ILE A 3 42.68 -1.41 -23.42
C ILE A 3 42.27 -0.09 -22.77
N THR A 4 41.40 0.69 -23.43
CA THR A 4 40.97 1.99 -22.92
C THR A 4 39.68 1.89 -22.11
N GLY A 5 39.84 2.04 -20.80
CA GLY A 5 39.03 2.99 -20.03
C GLY A 5 37.75 2.47 -19.38
N ILE A 6 37.87 2.07 -18.11
CA ILE A 6 36.78 2.06 -17.13
C ILE A 6 36.22 3.49 -17.01
N ALA A 7 35.03 3.74 -17.57
CA ALA A 7 34.33 5.00 -17.42
C ALA A 7 33.42 4.96 -16.17
N LYS A 8 34.02 5.38 -15.06
CA LYS A 8 33.44 6.03 -13.88
C LYS A 8 31.91 6.13 -13.87
N SER A 9 31.27 5.35 -12.99
CA SER A 9 29.93 5.64 -12.49
C SER A 9 29.92 7.06 -11.93
N HIS A 10 29.26 7.99 -12.62
CA HIS A 10 28.99 9.30 -12.06
C HIS A 10 28.01 9.10 -10.90
N HIS A 11 28.55 9.07 -9.69
CA HIS A 11 27.81 9.33 -8.47
C HIS A 11 27.35 10.79 -8.55
N SER A 12 26.25 11.03 -9.25
CA SER A 12 25.57 12.32 -9.20
C SER A 12 25.06 12.46 -7.77
N LYS A 13 25.76 13.27 -6.98
CA LYS A 13 25.20 13.89 -5.79
C LYS A 13 23.87 14.50 -6.19
N SER A 14 22.78 13.78 -5.90
CA SER A 14 21.45 14.36 -5.90
C SER A 14 21.46 15.40 -4.79
N THR A 15 21.72 16.65 -5.17
CA THR A 15 21.40 17.80 -4.33
C THR A 15 19.95 17.62 -3.94
N ALA A 16 19.70 17.49 -2.64
CA ALA A 16 18.39 17.37 -2.02
C ALA A 16 17.57 18.64 -2.32
N THR A 17 17.02 18.73 -3.51
CA THR A 17 15.94 19.65 -3.85
C THR A 17 14.68 19.04 -3.28
N GLY A 18 14.21 19.66 -2.19
CA GLY A 18 13.10 19.28 -1.33
C GLY A 18 12.07 18.38 -1.98
N ARG A 19 12.03 17.13 -1.50
CA ARG A 19 10.96 16.16 -1.68
C ARG A 19 9.63 16.87 -1.37
N PRO A 20 8.69 17.05 -2.31
CA PRO A 20 7.36 17.52 -1.96
C PRO A 20 6.63 16.35 -1.29
N SER A 21 6.87 16.12 0.00
CA SER A 21 6.06 15.24 0.83
C SER A 21 4.74 15.94 1.14
N SER A 22 3.88 16.11 0.14
CA SER A 22 2.54 16.69 0.34
C SER A 22 1.46 15.60 0.53
N ARG A 23 1.82 14.32 0.65
CA ARG A 23 0.88 13.30 1.12
C ARG A 23 0.79 13.39 2.64
N LYS A 24 -0.40 13.74 3.14
CA LYS A 24 -0.75 13.76 4.56
C LYS A 24 -0.29 12.46 5.21
N ASP A 25 0.61 12.56 6.19
CA ASP A 25 0.98 11.44 7.05
C ASP A 25 -0.30 10.86 7.67
N TRP A 26 -0.74 9.70 7.17
CA TRP A 26 -1.90 9.03 7.71
C TRP A 26 -1.61 8.62 9.15
N LYS A 27 -2.55 8.91 10.05
CA LYS A 27 -2.47 8.53 11.46
C LYS A 27 -3.83 7.99 11.90
N LEU A 28 -3.79 6.99 12.76
CA LEU A 28 -4.98 6.40 13.36
C LEU A 28 -5.55 7.35 14.42
N SER A 29 -6.56 8.13 14.05
CA SER A 29 -7.24 9.09 14.94
C SER A 29 -8.07 8.40 16.02
N ASP A 30 -8.34 9.10 17.11
CA ASP A 30 -9.17 8.58 18.21
C ASP A 30 -10.60 8.24 17.74
N SER A 31 -11.20 9.11 16.93
CA SER A 31 -12.51 8.85 16.32
C SER A 31 -12.54 7.60 15.44
N LEU A 32 -11.44 7.28 14.78
CA LEU A 32 -11.31 6.08 13.95
C LEU A 32 -11.11 4.84 14.84
N ARG A 33 -10.34 4.96 15.94
CA ARG A 33 -10.19 3.91 16.95
C ARG A 33 -11.53 3.56 17.59
N GLU A 34 -12.32 4.55 17.98
CA GLU A 34 -13.64 4.35 18.57
C GLU A 34 -14.58 3.57 17.63
N LYS A 35 -14.60 3.92 16.34
CA LYS A 35 -15.36 3.18 15.33
C LYS A 35 -14.91 1.72 15.21
N ILE A 36 -13.59 1.49 15.19
CA ILE A 36 -13.02 0.14 15.12
C ILE A 36 -13.41 -0.68 16.36
N ILE A 37 -13.33 -0.09 17.55
CA ILE A 37 -13.72 -0.72 18.81
C ILE A 37 -15.21 -1.08 18.78
N GLY A 38 -16.06 -0.16 18.32
CA GLY A 38 -17.50 -0.40 18.16
C GLY A 38 -17.79 -1.58 17.24
N TYR A 39 -17.19 -1.60 16.04
CA TYR A 39 -17.36 -2.70 15.09
C TYR A 39 -16.82 -4.03 15.63
N ALA A 40 -15.64 -4.01 16.27
CA ALA A 40 -15.06 -5.22 16.85
C ALA A 40 -15.93 -5.82 17.96
N ARG A 41 -16.61 -4.99 18.77
CA ARG A 41 -17.56 -5.45 19.80
C ARG A 41 -18.82 -6.04 19.20
N GLU A 42 -19.41 -5.37 18.20
CA GLU A 42 -20.58 -5.88 17.46
C GLU A 42 -20.27 -7.24 16.81
N ASP A 43 -19.13 -7.33 16.13
CA ASP A 43 -18.64 -8.53 15.47
C ASP A 43 -18.36 -9.66 16.48
N ALA A 44 -17.76 -9.33 17.63
CA ALA A 44 -17.49 -10.29 18.72
C ALA A 44 -18.76 -10.88 19.32
N ALA A 45 -19.80 -10.07 19.52
CA ALA A 45 -21.11 -10.52 19.99
C ALA A 45 -21.79 -11.48 18.99
N GLN A 46 -21.54 -11.29 17.70
CA GLN A 46 -22.04 -12.15 16.63
C GLN A 46 -21.13 -13.35 16.32
N ASN A 47 -19.99 -13.48 17.02
CA ASN A 47 -18.96 -14.48 16.73
C ASN A 47 -18.43 -14.41 15.28
N VAL A 48 -18.42 -13.22 14.69
CA VAL A 48 -17.88 -12.95 13.34
C VAL A 48 -16.53 -12.26 13.50
N TYR A 49 -15.49 -12.70 12.80
CA TYR A 49 -14.19 -12.01 12.82
C TYR A 49 -14.03 -11.15 11.56
N MET A 50 -13.74 -9.86 11.76
CA MET A 50 -13.61 -8.84 10.70
C MET A 50 -14.88 -8.75 9.84
N GLY A 51 -15.98 -8.30 10.44
CA GLY A 51 -17.25 -8.14 9.75
C GLY A 51 -17.23 -7.09 8.64
N ASN A 52 -18.30 -7.07 7.85
CA ASN A 52 -18.42 -6.23 6.65
C ASN A 52 -18.23 -4.74 6.93
N LYS A 53 -18.68 -4.24 8.10
CA LYS A 53 -18.49 -2.84 8.50
C LYS A 53 -17.02 -2.47 8.65
N PHE A 54 -16.24 -3.33 9.33
CA PHE A 54 -14.80 -3.13 9.46
C PHE A 54 -14.07 -3.27 8.12
N LEU A 55 -14.45 -4.24 7.27
CA LEU A 55 -13.85 -4.40 5.94
C LEU A 55 -14.10 -3.18 5.03
N ALA A 56 -15.32 -2.63 5.05
CA ALA A 56 -15.66 -1.41 4.32
C ALA A 56 -14.88 -0.20 4.84
N LEU A 57 -14.77 -0.04 6.17
CA LEU A 57 -13.96 1.00 6.79
C LEU A 57 -12.49 0.88 6.37
N ARG A 58 -11.91 -0.32 6.46
CA ARG A 58 -10.53 -0.60 6.05
C ARG A 58 -10.29 -0.23 4.59
N LYS A 59 -11.18 -0.61 3.68
CA LYS A 59 -11.09 -0.24 2.26
C LYS A 59 -11.11 1.28 2.08
N SER A 60 -11.98 1.99 2.78
CA SER A 60 -12.12 3.45 2.66
C SER A 60 -10.91 4.22 3.21
N GLU A 61 -10.31 3.76 4.31
CA GLU A 61 -9.13 4.41 4.88
C GLU A 61 -7.87 4.18 4.04
N VAL A 62 -7.76 3.00 3.42
CA VAL A 62 -6.63 2.67 2.54
C VAL A 62 -6.70 3.46 1.23
N ALA A 63 -7.90 3.65 0.69
CA ALA A 63 -8.11 4.47 -0.50
C ALA A 63 -7.64 5.94 -0.33
N LYS A 64 -7.55 6.46 0.90
CA LYS A 64 -7.05 7.83 1.17
C LYS A 64 -5.54 7.97 1.00
N VAL A 65 -4.80 6.86 1.15
CA VAL A 65 -3.34 6.83 1.01
C VAL A 65 -2.89 6.13 -0.28
N ALA A 66 -3.81 5.45 -0.95
CA ALA A 66 -3.54 4.77 -2.20
C ALA A 66 -3.16 5.77 -3.31
N PRO A 67 -2.12 5.47 -4.12
CA PRO A 67 -1.86 6.23 -5.32
C PRO A 67 -2.99 6.07 -6.33
N ASP A 68 -3.24 7.10 -7.15
CA ASP A 68 -4.21 7.03 -8.24
C ASP A 68 -3.66 6.22 -9.42
N ARG A 69 -3.66 4.90 -9.25
CA ARG A 69 -3.16 3.93 -10.24
C ARG A 69 -3.93 3.99 -11.54
N SER A 70 -5.23 4.29 -11.50
CA SER A 70 -6.06 4.37 -12.70
C SER A 70 -5.67 5.54 -13.58
N ALA A 71 -5.45 6.72 -12.99
CA ALA A 71 -4.95 7.88 -13.74
C ALA A 71 -3.55 7.62 -14.30
N LEU A 72 -2.67 6.97 -13.52
CA LEU A 72 -1.33 6.59 -13.97
C LEU A 72 -1.35 5.62 -15.16
N MET A 73 -2.16 4.56 -15.08
CA MET A 73 -2.31 3.59 -16.17
C MET A 73 -2.93 4.22 -17.41
N GLY A 74 -3.95 5.07 -17.26
CA GLY A 74 -4.56 5.78 -18.38
C GLY A 74 -3.56 6.65 -19.13
N LYS A 75 -2.76 7.42 -18.38
CA LYS A 75 -1.71 8.27 -18.95
C LYS A 75 -0.62 7.44 -19.63
N LEU A 76 -0.13 6.37 -18.98
CA LEU A 76 0.93 5.56 -19.59
C LEU A 76 0.43 4.78 -20.81
N ASN A 77 -0.83 4.35 -20.85
CA ASN A 77 -1.41 3.70 -22.03
C ASN A 77 -1.61 4.68 -23.20
N GLN A 78 -2.00 5.93 -22.94
CA GLN A 78 -2.13 6.96 -23.96
C GLN A 78 -0.78 7.28 -24.60
N GLU A 79 0.25 7.47 -23.80
CA GLU A 79 1.61 7.79 -24.28
C GLU A 79 2.33 6.55 -24.86
N MET A 80 2.00 5.34 -24.38
CA MET A 80 2.45 4.09 -25.01
C MET A 80 1.88 3.90 -26.41
N ALA A 81 0.74 4.52 -26.77
CA ALA A 81 0.24 4.46 -28.15
C ALA A 81 1.13 5.25 -29.14
N ASP A 82 1.92 6.21 -28.64
CA ASP A 82 2.88 7.01 -29.41
C ASP A 82 4.26 6.30 -29.51
N MET A 83 4.20 5.00 -29.83
CA MET A 83 5.22 3.93 -29.79
C MET A 83 6.55 4.14 -30.55
N LYS A 84 6.85 5.31 -31.14
CA LYS A 84 8.04 5.48 -31.99
C LYS A 84 9.29 5.96 -31.23
N GLU A 85 9.14 6.64 -30.09
CA GLU A 85 10.26 7.22 -29.32
C GLU A 85 10.65 6.43 -28.05
N ILE A 86 9.81 5.49 -27.58
CA ILE A 86 9.99 4.79 -26.29
C ILE A 86 11.24 3.90 -26.28
N ARG A 87 11.72 3.45 -27.44
CA ARG A 87 12.95 2.64 -27.52
C ARG A 87 14.22 3.41 -27.15
N GLU A 88 14.14 4.75 -27.08
CA GLU A 88 15.25 5.65 -26.78
C GLU A 88 14.96 6.58 -25.58
N ALA A 89 13.80 6.46 -24.93
CA ALA A 89 13.38 7.33 -23.85
C ALA A 89 14.08 6.98 -22.52
N ASP A 90 15.22 7.64 -22.34
CA ASP A 90 16.01 7.80 -21.12
C ASP A 90 15.15 8.02 -19.86
N GLU A 91 15.62 7.57 -18.68
CA GLU A 91 14.95 7.64 -17.37
C GLU A 91 14.41 9.05 -17.02
N ARG A 92 14.95 10.08 -17.69
CA ARG A 92 14.58 11.50 -17.57
C ARG A 92 13.20 11.87 -18.12
N TRP A 93 12.68 11.15 -19.13
CA TRP A 93 11.40 11.49 -19.77
C TRP A 93 10.19 11.14 -18.89
N LEU A 94 10.28 10.02 -18.15
CA LEU A 94 9.23 9.59 -17.23
C LEU A 94 9.11 10.53 -16.02
N HIS A 95 10.24 11.03 -15.50
CA HIS A 95 10.25 12.05 -14.44
C HIS A 95 9.58 13.38 -14.87
N LEU A 96 9.74 13.78 -16.14
CA LEU A 96 9.14 15.02 -16.66
C LEU A 96 7.63 14.88 -16.89
N LEU A 97 7.17 13.69 -17.27
CA LEU A 97 5.76 13.42 -17.59
C LEU A 97 4.85 13.54 -16.38
N PHE A 98 5.26 13.07 -15.19
CA PHE A 98 4.33 12.94 -14.08
C PHE A 98 4.14 14.21 -13.27
N GLY A 99 5.10 15.15 -13.21
CA GLY A 99 5.01 16.39 -12.41
C GLY A 99 4.87 16.18 -10.88
N GLU A 100 4.43 14.99 -10.47
CA GLU A 100 4.44 14.38 -9.15
C GLU A 100 5.63 13.40 -9.04
N PRO A 101 6.12 13.08 -7.83
CA PRO A 101 7.42 12.45 -7.63
C PRO A 101 7.41 10.94 -7.92
N TYR A 102 6.94 10.48 -9.07
CA TYR A 102 6.98 9.07 -9.45
C TYR A 102 8.22 8.80 -10.30
N GLU A 103 8.99 7.77 -9.94
CA GLU A 103 10.11 7.29 -10.75
C GLU A 103 9.63 6.08 -11.57
N ALA A 104 10.00 5.95 -12.83
CA ALA A 104 9.72 4.74 -13.59
C ALA A 104 10.98 4.21 -14.25
N LYS A 105 11.17 2.90 -14.19
CA LYS A 105 12.35 2.18 -14.68
C LYS A 105 11.94 1.16 -15.73
N PHE A 106 12.60 1.23 -16.88
CA PHE A 106 12.45 0.24 -17.93
C PHE A 106 13.51 -0.85 -17.76
N GLN A 107 13.08 -2.10 -17.65
CA GLN A 107 13.98 -3.24 -17.64
C GLN A 107 13.87 -3.97 -18.98
N SER A 108 14.94 -3.92 -19.77
CA SER A 108 15.04 -4.59 -21.08
C SER A 108 15.85 -5.89 -21.06
N GLU A 109 16.55 -6.19 -19.97
CA GLU A 109 17.48 -7.32 -19.88
C GLU A 109 16.82 -8.55 -19.23
N GLY A 110 16.63 -9.64 -20.01
CA GLY A 110 16.05 -10.91 -19.55
C GLY A 110 14.83 -11.39 -20.36
N THR A 111 14.06 -12.34 -19.82
CA THR A 111 12.91 -13.03 -20.47
C THR A 111 11.62 -12.19 -20.51
N GLY A 112 11.72 -10.88 -20.70
CA GLY A 112 10.57 -9.98 -20.84
C GLY A 112 10.92 -8.52 -20.56
N SER A 113 10.39 -7.62 -21.38
CA SER A 113 10.46 -6.17 -21.14
C SER A 113 9.40 -5.76 -20.12
N ALA A 114 9.79 -5.06 -19.07
CA ALA A 114 8.88 -4.59 -18.02
C ALA A 114 9.11 -3.10 -17.70
N ILE A 115 8.01 -2.41 -17.37
CA ILE A 115 8.02 -1.04 -16.86
C ILE A 115 7.63 -1.09 -15.39
N HIS A 116 8.51 -0.66 -14.51
CA HIS A 116 8.26 -0.54 -13.08
C HIS A 116 7.99 0.92 -12.74
N VAL A 117 6.91 1.20 -12.02
CA VAL A 117 6.55 2.55 -11.56
C VAL A 117 6.65 2.59 -10.04
N TYR A 118 7.42 3.53 -9.53
CA TYR A 118 7.68 3.79 -8.13
C TYR A 118 7.04 5.10 -7.72
N ASP A 119 6.52 5.18 -6.50
CA ASP A 119 6.04 6.43 -5.92
C ASP A 119 7.18 7.30 -5.35
N GLY A 120 6.84 8.49 -4.85
CA GLY A 120 7.82 9.41 -4.23
C GLY A 120 8.46 8.90 -2.95
N ASN A 121 8.00 7.76 -2.44
CA ASN A 121 8.59 7.04 -1.32
C ASN A 121 9.58 5.97 -1.78
N GLY A 122 9.67 5.70 -3.09
CA GLY A 122 10.44 4.63 -3.69
C GLY A 122 9.74 3.27 -3.64
N ASP A 123 8.43 3.24 -3.38
CA ASP A 123 7.65 2.00 -3.38
C ASP A 123 7.17 1.70 -4.79
N GLU A 124 7.40 0.48 -5.27
CA GLU A 124 6.86 0.05 -6.55
C GLU A 124 5.34 -0.13 -6.43
N ILE A 125 4.59 0.64 -7.20
CA ILE A 125 3.12 0.69 -7.13
C ILE A 125 2.44 0.09 -8.35
N LEU A 126 3.15 0.00 -9.49
CA LEU A 126 2.68 -0.60 -10.72
C LEU A 126 3.83 -1.28 -11.47
N THR A 127 3.52 -2.38 -12.14
CA THR A 127 4.41 -3.06 -13.08
C THR A 127 3.65 -3.37 -14.36
N TYR A 128 4.15 -2.95 -15.52
CA TYR A 128 3.66 -3.43 -16.81
C TYR A 128 4.61 -4.49 -17.34
N THR A 129 4.09 -5.67 -17.67
CA THR A 129 4.88 -6.74 -18.31
C THR A 129 4.34 -6.99 -19.71
N ALA A 130 5.22 -6.94 -20.71
CA ALA A 130 4.83 -7.20 -22.10
C ALA A 130 4.16 -8.58 -22.24
N GLY A 131 2.97 -8.61 -22.84
CA GLY A 131 2.16 -9.83 -23.01
C GLY A 131 1.29 -10.22 -21.81
N VAL A 132 1.48 -9.62 -20.63
CA VAL A 132 0.67 -9.87 -19.43
C VAL A 132 -0.18 -8.65 -19.06
N GLY A 133 0.35 -7.44 -19.24
CA GLY A 133 -0.33 -6.20 -18.92
C GLY A 133 0.08 -5.61 -17.57
N TRP A 134 -0.83 -4.84 -16.98
CA TRP A 134 -0.60 -4.08 -15.75
C TRP A 134 -0.82 -4.92 -14.49
N HIS A 135 0.09 -4.78 -13.54
CA HIS A 135 0.03 -5.36 -12.21
C HIS A 135 0.12 -4.25 -11.17
N GLU A 136 -0.83 -4.21 -10.24
CA GLU A 136 -0.80 -3.31 -9.10
C GLU A 136 0.03 -3.92 -7.96
N LYS A 137 0.79 -3.06 -7.28
CA LYS A 137 1.52 -3.41 -6.06
C LYS A 137 1.09 -2.49 -4.92
N GLU A 138 0.86 -3.07 -3.75
CA GLU A 138 0.57 -2.29 -2.53
C GLU A 138 1.80 -1.49 -2.11
N SER A 139 1.59 -0.20 -1.84
CA SER A 139 2.60 0.71 -1.28
C SER A 139 2.85 0.41 0.21
N LYS A 140 3.96 0.89 0.76
CA LYS A 140 4.20 0.81 2.21
C LYS A 140 3.16 1.63 2.99
N ALA A 141 2.68 2.74 2.43
CA ALA A 141 1.63 3.54 3.05
C ALA A 141 0.34 2.74 3.23
N GLU A 142 -0.13 2.04 2.18
CA GLU A 142 -1.31 1.16 2.27
C GLU A 142 -1.08 0.03 3.27
N THR A 143 0.11 -0.57 3.25
CA THR A 143 0.51 -1.62 4.20
C THR A 143 0.48 -1.13 5.65
N GLN A 144 0.95 0.10 5.91
CA GLN A 144 0.95 0.71 7.23
C GLN A 144 -0.48 0.95 7.74
N VAL A 145 -1.36 1.48 6.89
CA VAL A 145 -2.79 1.65 7.22
C VAL A 145 -3.42 0.29 7.54
N HIS A 146 -3.18 -0.72 6.69
CA HIS A 146 -3.67 -2.07 6.91
C HIS A 146 -3.21 -2.66 8.25
N GLY A 147 -1.92 -2.52 8.57
CA GLY A 147 -1.36 -3.00 9.84
C GLY A 147 -1.99 -2.31 11.05
N ALA A 148 -2.06 -0.99 11.03
CA ALA A 148 -2.60 -0.19 12.15
C ALA A 148 -4.08 -0.50 12.41
N LEU A 149 -4.90 -0.60 11.37
CA LEU A 149 -6.32 -0.93 11.49
C LEU A 149 -6.54 -2.35 12.00
N LYS A 150 -5.79 -3.34 11.46
CA LYS A 150 -5.90 -4.74 11.88
C LYS A 150 -5.49 -4.92 13.34
N ALA A 151 -4.40 -4.27 13.78
CA ALA A 151 -3.94 -4.34 15.16
C ALA A 151 -5.01 -3.78 16.12
N ALA A 152 -5.52 -2.57 15.86
CA ALA A 152 -6.56 -1.96 16.67
C ALA A 152 -7.84 -2.80 16.73
N TYR A 153 -8.25 -3.39 15.60
CA TYR A 153 -9.40 -4.29 15.56
C TYR A 153 -9.17 -5.56 16.37
N TYR A 154 -8.01 -6.19 16.19
CA TYR A 154 -7.69 -7.44 16.87
C TYR A 154 -7.69 -7.27 18.40
N ASP A 155 -7.07 -6.21 18.89
CA ASP A 155 -7.03 -5.91 20.33
C ASP A 155 -8.44 -5.70 20.89
N ALA A 156 -9.28 -4.93 20.20
CA ALA A 156 -10.65 -4.67 20.60
C ALA A 156 -11.55 -5.92 20.54
N PHE A 157 -11.41 -6.73 19.49
CA PHE A 157 -12.16 -7.97 19.31
C PHE A 157 -11.81 -9.00 20.38
N ARG A 158 -10.52 -9.15 20.66
CA ARG A 158 -10.03 -10.05 21.71
C ARG A 158 -10.54 -9.62 23.08
N ALA A 159 -10.46 -8.33 23.41
CA ALA A 159 -10.99 -7.79 24.66
C ALA A 159 -12.50 -8.06 24.78
N ALA A 160 -13.28 -7.79 23.74
CA ALA A 160 -14.71 -8.03 23.71
C ALA A 160 -15.07 -9.52 23.91
N ARG A 161 -14.36 -10.44 23.25
CA ARG A 161 -14.57 -11.89 23.44
C ARG A 161 -14.18 -12.35 24.84
N GLN A 162 -13.13 -11.78 25.43
CA GLN A 162 -12.75 -12.09 26.81
C GLN A 162 -13.84 -11.63 27.79
N GLU A 163 -14.38 -10.43 27.64
CA GLU A 163 -15.48 -9.93 28.46
C GLU A 163 -16.73 -10.81 28.35
N ILE A 164 -17.12 -11.21 27.13
CA ILE A 164 -18.25 -12.10 26.88
C ILE A 164 -18.03 -13.46 27.57
N ASN A 165 -16.83 -14.03 27.43
CA ASN A 165 -16.53 -15.35 28.01
C ASN A 165 -16.44 -15.31 29.54
N SER A 166 -15.87 -14.25 30.12
CA SER A 166 -15.79 -14.04 31.57
C SER A 166 -17.15 -13.73 32.20
N GLY A 167 -18.06 -13.05 31.48
CA GLY A 167 -19.45 -12.87 31.91
C GLY A 167 -20.31 -14.14 31.79
N MET A 168 -19.80 -15.19 31.14
CA MET A 168 -20.46 -16.48 30.97
C MET A 168 -20.05 -17.52 32.03
N GLU A 169 -19.20 -17.17 32.99
CA GLU A 169 -18.95 -18.02 34.17
C GLU A 169 -20.24 -18.19 34.97
N ILE A 170 -20.88 -19.35 34.78
CA ILE A 170 -22.12 -19.76 35.43
C ILE A 170 -21.87 -19.79 36.95
N PRO A 171 -22.72 -19.14 37.80
CA PRO A 171 -22.71 -19.37 39.24
C PRO A 171 -23.32 -20.75 39.51
N GLY A 172 -22.56 -21.80 39.22
CA GLY A 172 -22.93 -23.20 39.43
C GLY A 172 -22.28 -23.71 40.70
N GLY A 173 -22.74 -23.24 41.86
CA GLY A 173 -22.44 -23.85 43.14
C GLY A 173 -22.94 -25.30 43.13
N PHE A 174 -22.04 -26.24 42.93
CA PHE A 174 -22.29 -27.64 43.25
C PHE A 174 -22.14 -27.81 44.76
N ASP A 175 -23.23 -27.61 45.49
CA ASP A 175 -23.39 -28.11 46.84
C ASP A 175 -23.54 -29.64 46.76
N ALA A 176 -22.42 -30.35 46.86
CA ALA A 176 -22.40 -31.80 46.99
C ALA A 176 -22.44 -32.18 48.48
N ARG A 177 -23.65 -32.28 49.03
CA ARG A 177 -23.95 -32.97 50.29
C ARG A 177 -25.08 -33.97 50.07
N ALA A 178 -24.71 -35.23 49.88
CA ALA A 178 -25.48 -36.41 50.26
C ALA A 178 -24.53 -37.62 50.30
#